data_AF-A0A9P2L9X3-F1
#
_entry.id   AF-A0A9P2L9X3-F1
#
_cell.length_a   1.000
_cell.length_b   1.000
_cell.length_c   1.000
_cell.angle_alpha   90.00
_cell.angle_beta   90.00
_cell.angle_gamma   90.00
#
_symmetry.space_group_name_H-M   'P 1'
#
loop_
_entity.id
_entity.type
_entity.pdbx_description
1 polymer ?
#
loop_
_entity_poly.entity_id
_entity_poly.type
_entity_poly.pdbx_seq_one_letter_code
_entity_poly.pdbx_strand_id
1 'polypeptide(L)'
;MMNLIHKLKNDPRIRNSLWMLIEKGISLFGLIFIISAVAKYTGPTIYGEIALAASIFIVLKTIAQLGLDQIYFKYVSQNKPYHSLFLENSMIFVSIIYIILSIFVVMWAYFNTSFTGFFFISSTAIAYYFTSIDLTNSFYEGQLLSKFNVLANIIGLFIA
;
A
#
# COMPACT_ATOMS: atom_id res chain seq x y z
N MET A 1 39.90 0.14 -2.14
CA MET A 1 38.62 -0.39 -1.64
C MET A 1 37.91 0.56 -0.68
N MET A 2 38.62 1.22 0.26
CA MET A 2 38.04 2.14 1.27
C MET A 2 37.35 3.41 0.68
N ASN A 3 37.84 3.93 -0.45
CA ASN A 3 37.22 5.09 -1.14
C ASN A 3 35.86 4.79 -1.80
N LEU A 4 35.59 3.54 -2.16
CA LEU A 4 34.33 3.18 -2.83
C LEU A 4 33.19 3.16 -1.81
N ILE A 5 33.44 2.60 -0.62
CA ILE A 5 32.49 2.52 0.49
C ILE A 5 32.11 3.93 0.97
N HIS A 6 33.09 4.85 1.04
CA HIS A 6 32.81 6.23 1.44
C HIS A 6 32.01 7.02 0.39
N LYS A 7 32.23 6.73 -0.90
CA LYS A 7 31.46 7.31 -2.00
C LYS A 7 30.02 6.76 -2.06
N LEU A 8 29.84 5.46 -1.82
CA LEU A 8 28.53 4.80 -1.72
C LEU A 8 27.73 5.30 -0.51
N LYS A 9 28.39 5.50 0.65
CA LYS A 9 27.75 6.01 1.87
C LYS A 9 27.23 7.45 1.73
N ASN A 10 27.87 8.26 0.88
CA ASN A 10 27.54 9.67 0.70
C ASN A 10 26.59 9.95 -0.47
N ASP A 11 26.26 8.95 -1.30
CA ASP A 11 25.31 9.15 -2.39
C ASP A 11 23.88 9.28 -1.80
N PRO A 12 23.18 10.41 -2.03
CA PRO A 12 21.82 10.60 -1.52
C PRO A 12 20.85 9.53 -2.01
N ARG A 13 21.07 8.93 -3.19
CA ARG A 13 20.25 7.85 -3.74
C ARG A 13 20.37 6.57 -2.92
N ILE A 14 21.60 6.19 -2.58
CA ILE A 14 21.87 4.98 -1.80
C ILE A 14 21.32 5.13 -0.39
N ARG A 15 21.46 6.31 0.21
CA ARG A 15 20.85 6.60 1.52
C ARG A 15 19.33 6.49 1.46
N ASN A 16 18.69 7.05 0.42
CA ASN A 16 17.25 6.96 0.23
C ASN A 16 16.78 5.49 0.09
N SER A 17 17.50 4.70 -0.71
CA SER A 17 17.22 3.27 -0.87
C SER A 17 17.42 2.47 0.41
N LEU A 18 18.45 2.77 1.20
CA LEU A 18 18.66 2.14 2.51
C LEU A 18 17.50 2.43 3.47
N TRP A 19 17.00 3.67 3.50
CA TRP A 19 15.82 4.01 4.29
C TRP A 19 14.58 3.22 3.86
N MET A 20 14.31 3.12 2.56
CA MET A 20 13.20 2.31 2.02
C MET A 20 13.36 0.81 2.34
N LEU A 21 14.58 0.28 2.31
CA LEU A 21 14.84 -1.12 2.67
C LEU A 21 14.58 -1.39 4.15
N ILE A 22 15.01 -0.49 5.03
CA ILE A 22 14.77 -0.59 6.47
C ILE A 22 13.27 -0.58 6.76
N GLU A 23 12.53 0.33 6.13
CA GLU A 23 11.07 0.39 6.25
C GLU A 23 10.42 -0.93 5.85
N LYS A 24 10.70 -1.44 4.64
CA LYS A 24 10.13 -2.70 4.16
C LYS A 24 10.49 -3.88 5.06
N GLY A 25 11.71 -3.91 5.60
CA GLY A 25 12.14 -4.92 6.56
C GLY A 25 11.30 -4.89 7.84
N ILE A 26 11.19 -3.72 8.48
CA ILE A 26 10.42 -3.55 9.73
C ILE A 26 8.93 -3.86 9.50
N SER A 27 8.35 -3.32 8.42
CA SER A 27 6.95 -3.57 8.07
C SER A 27 6.64 -5.03 7.83
N LEU A 28 7.56 -5.78 7.21
CA LEU A 28 7.39 -7.23 6.99
C LEU A 28 7.34 -8.00 8.33
N PHE A 29 8.24 -7.69 9.26
CA PHE A 29 8.21 -8.31 10.59
C PHE A 29 6.92 -7.96 11.34
N GLY A 30 6.51 -6.69 11.35
CA GLY A 30 5.27 -6.27 12.00
C GLY A 30 4.04 -6.97 11.42
N LEU A 31 3.96 -7.08 10.08
CA LEU A 31 2.86 -7.72 9.40
C LEU A 31 2.74 -9.22 9.75
N ILE A 32 3.86 -9.93 9.92
CA ILE A 32 3.85 -11.33 10.39
C ILE A 32 3.26 -11.43 11.80
N PHE A 33 3.67 -10.55 12.72
CA PHE A 33 3.13 -10.54 14.08
C PHE A 33 1.64 -10.24 14.11
N ILE A 34 1.19 -9.23 13.35
CA ILE A 34 -0.23 -8.86 13.26
C ILE A 34 -1.05 -10.03 12.71
N ILE A 35 -0.61 -10.64 11.60
CA ILE A 35 -1.32 -11.78 11.00
C ILE A 35 -1.40 -12.95 11.97
N SER A 36 -0.29 -13.28 12.65
CA SER A 36 -0.26 -14.36 13.63
C SER A 36 -1.19 -14.10 14.82
N ALA A 37 -1.20 -12.87 15.32
CA ALA A 37 -2.10 -12.46 16.39
C ALA A 37 -3.57 -12.55 15.95
N VAL A 38 -3.92 -11.99 14.79
CA VAL A 38 -5.28 -12.06 14.23
C VAL A 38 -5.71 -13.51 14.09
N ALA A 39 -4.92 -14.36 13.45
CA ALA A 39 -5.25 -15.79 13.28
C ALA A 39 -5.45 -16.52 14.62
N LYS A 40 -4.64 -16.20 15.64
CA LYS A 40 -4.78 -16.77 16.98
C LYS A 40 -6.10 -16.37 17.66
N TYR A 41 -6.52 -15.11 17.54
CA TYR A 41 -7.71 -14.59 18.23
C TYR A 41 -9.01 -14.82 17.45
N THR A 42 -8.98 -14.88 16.13
CA THR A 42 -10.19 -15.07 15.30
C THR A 42 -10.48 -16.54 14.98
N GLY A 43 -9.49 -17.41 15.07
CA GLY A 43 -9.62 -18.82 14.71
C GLY A 43 -9.65 -19.04 13.18
N PRO A 44 -9.57 -20.30 12.74
CA PRO A 44 -9.29 -20.64 11.34
C PRO A 44 -10.42 -20.29 10.37
N THR A 45 -11.68 -20.33 10.80
CA THR A 45 -12.84 -20.05 9.95
C THR A 45 -12.93 -18.56 9.60
N ILE A 46 -12.95 -17.69 10.60
CA ILE A 46 -13.03 -16.24 10.43
C ILE A 46 -11.76 -15.70 9.75
N TYR A 47 -10.58 -16.21 10.15
CA TYR A 47 -9.34 -15.84 9.48
C TYR A 47 -9.34 -16.20 7.99
N GLY A 48 -9.91 -17.37 7.63
CA GLY A 48 -10.08 -17.78 6.24
C GLY A 48 -10.97 -16.82 5.44
N GLU A 49 -12.09 -16.38 6.01
CA GLU A 49 -12.98 -15.39 5.37
C GLU A 49 -12.27 -14.04 5.14
N ILE A 50 -11.54 -13.54 6.15
CA ILE A 50 -10.78 -12.28 6.04
C ILE A 50 -9.67 -12.40 5.00
N ALA A 51 -8.94 -13.52 4.98
CA ALA A 51 -7.85 -13.76 4.04
C ALA A 51 -8.36 -13.84 2.60
N LEU A 52 -9.50 -14.52 2.37
CA LEU A 52 -10.15 -14.56 1.06
C LEU A 52 -10.57 -13.16 0.61
N ALA A 53 -11.25 -12.40 1.47
CA ALA A 53 -11.67 -11.04 1.16
C ALA A 53 -10.46 -10.14 0.83
N ALA A 54 -9.40 -10.19 1.64
CA ALA A 54 -8.17 -9.47 1.41
C ALA A 54 -7.54 -9.83 0.05
N SER A 55 -7.50 -11.12 -0.32
CA SER A 55 -6.93 -11.55 -1.60
C SER A 55 -7.67 -10.96 -2.81
N ILE A 56 -9.00 -10.88 -2.74
CA ILE A 56 -9.85 -10.30 -3.79
C ILE A 56 -9.52 -8.82 -3.93
N PHE A 57 -9.52 -8.07 -2.81
CA PHE A 57 -9.26 -6.63 -2.85
C PHE A 57 -7.82 -6.26 -3.19
N ILE A 58 -6.84 -7.11 -2.91
CA ILE A 58 -5.47 -6.94 -3.41
C ILE A 58 -5.48 -6.92 -4.94
N VAL A 59 -6.14 -7.90 -5.57
CA VAL A 59 -6.22 -7.97 -7.04
C VAL A 59 -6.96 -6.76 -7.60
N LEU A 60 -8.11 -6.38 -7.01
CA LEU A 60 -8.88 -5.21 -7.43
C LEU A 60 -8.07 -3.92 -7.33
N LYS A 61 -7.35 -3.72 -6.21
CA LYS A 61 -6.45 -2.59 -6.03
C LYS A 61 -5.37 -2.55 -7.09
N THR A 62 -4.71 -3.68 -7.36
CA THR A 62 -3.64 -3.74 -8.37
C THR A 62 -4.18 -3.40 -9.76
N ILE A 63 -5.37 -3.88 -10.12
CA ILE A 63 -6.05 -3.52 -11.38
C ILE A 63 -6.40 -2.03 -11.39
N ALA A 64 -6.91 -1.48 -10.29
CA ALA A 64 -7.27 -0.07 -10.22
C ALA A 64 -6.05 0.86 -10.35
N GLN A 65 -4.91 0.47 -9.77
CA GLN A 65 -3.68 1.27 -9.80
C GLN A 65 -2.97 1.22 -11.15
N LEU A 66 -3.08 0.15 -11.94
CA LEU A 66 -2.43 0.02 -13.27
C LEU A 66 -0.92 0.37 -13.30
N GLY A 67 -0.22 0.28 -12.17
CA GLY A 67 1.19 0.68 -12.06
C GLY A 67 1.43 2.21 -12.05
N LEU A 68 0.39 3.01 -11.76
CA LEU A 68 0.49 4.47 -11.66
C LEU A 68 1.49 4.93 -10.61
N ASP A 69 1.70 4.15 -9.55
CA ASP A 69 2.73 4.35 -8.54
C ASP A 69 4.14 4.41 -9.16
N GLN A 70 4.47 3.46 -10.03
CA GLN A 70 5.78 3.41 -10.72
C GLN A 70 5.91 4.51 -11.78
N ILE A 71 4.84 4.77 -12.52
CA ILE A 71 4.80 5.84 -13.54
C ILE A 71 4.99 7.19 -12.86
N TYR A 72 4.31 7.42 -11.74
CA TYR A 72 4.39 8.66 -10.99
C TYR A 72 5.77 8.85 -10.35
N PHE A 73 6.34 7.80 -9.75
CA PHE A 73 7.72 7.82 -9.26
C PHE A 73 8.71 8.25 -10.35
N LYS A 74 8.59 7.68 -11.57
CA LYS A 74 9.41 8.07 -12.72
C LYS A 74 9.15 9.50 -13.16
N TYR A 75 7.91 9.98 -13.10
CA TYR A 75 7.54 11.35 -13.46
C TYR A 75 8.18 12.37 -12.51
N VAL A 76 8.07 12.14 -11.20
CA VAL A 76 8.59 13.01 -10.14
C VAL A 76 10.13 13.02 -10.16
N SER A 77 10.77 11.87 -10.32
CA SER A 77 12.24 11.77 -10.38
C SER A 77 12.86 12.49 -11.59
N GLN A 78 12.07 12.75 -12.64
CA GLN A 78 12.48 13.54 -13.81
C GLN A 78 12.27 15.06 -13.63
N ASN A 79 11.83 15.53 -12.46
CA ASN A 79 11.51 16.93 -12.17
C ASN A 79 10.55 17.58 -13.19
N LYS A 80 9.56 16.82 -13.66
CA LYS A 80 8.56 17.33 -14.60
C LYS A 80 7.59 18.30 -13.88
N PRO A 81 7.18 19.40 -14.55
CA PRO A 81 6.22 20.35 -13.98
C PRO A 81 4.83 19.69 -13.81
N TYR A 82 3.95 20.28 -12.98
CA TYR A 82 2.57 19.80 -12.75
C TYR A 82 2.42 18.42 -12.07
N HIS A 83 3.42 18.00 -11.27
CA HIS A 83 3.36 16.75 -10.50
C HIS A 83 2.20 16.67 -9.50
N SER A 84 1.68 17.80 -9.00
CA SER A 84 0.53 17.86 -8.09
C SER A 84 -0.78 17.51 -8.82
N LEU A 85 -1.02 18.15 -9.97
CA LEU A 85 -2.19 17.89 -10.81
C LEU A 85 -2.19 16.44 -11.32
N PHE A 86 -1.02 15.90 -11.66
CA PHE A 86 -0.91 14.48 -12.05
C PHE A 86 -1.32 13.55 -10.90
N LEU A 87 -0.88 13.84 -9.67
CA LEU A 87 -1.22 13.03 -8.49
C LEU A 87 -2.71 13.07 -8.20
N GLU A 88 -3.33 14.25 -8.17
CA GLU A 88 -4.76 14.41 -7.93
C GLU A 88 -5.60 13.65 -8.98
N ASN A 89 -5.26 13.83 -10.26
CA ASN A 89 -5.95 13.12 -11.34
C ASN A 89 -5.76 11.61 -11.27
N SER A 90 -4.55 11.15 -10.89
CA SER A 90 -4.28 9.71 -10.71
C SER A 90 -5.08 9.13 -9.54
N MET A 91 -5.16 9.85 -8.43
CA MET A 91 -5.96 9.45 -7.26
C MET A 91 -7.43 9.34 -7.61
N ILE A 92 -7.99 10.32 -8.33
CA ILE A 92 -9.39 10.30 -8.78
C ILE A 92 -9.62 9.12 -9.73
N PHE A 93 -8.72 8.90 -10.68
CA PHE A 93 -8.80 7.78 -11.63
C PHE A 93 -8.81 6.42 -10.92
N VAL A 94 -7.87 6.19 -10.00
CA VAL A 94 -7.82 4.96 -9.19
C VAL A 94 -9.08 4.80 -8.35
N SER A 95 -9.58 5.89 -7.75
CA SER A 95 -10.81 5.88 -6.95
C SER A 95 -12.00 5.40 -7.77
N ILE A 96 -12.20 5.96 -8.97
CA ILE A 96 -13.33 5.61 -9.84
C ILE A 96 -13.29 4.13 -10.21
N ILE A 97 -12.14 3.64 -10.68
CA ILE A 97 -12.01 2.23 -11.09
C ILE A 97 -12.19 1.30 -9.90
N TYR A 98 -11.54 1.61 -8.77
CA TYR A 98 -11.64 0.78 -7.58
C TYR A 98 -13.07 0.72 -7.06
N ILE A 99 -13.78 1.86 -6.97
CA ILE A 99 -15.17 1.92 -6.50
C ILE A 99 -16.06 1.07 -7.41
N ILE A 100 -15.95 1.22 -8.73
CA ILE A 100 -16.74 0.44 -9.69
C ILE A 100 -16.50 -1.06 -9.48
N LEU A 101 -15.24 -1.50 -9.45
CA LEU A 101 -14.89 -2.92 -9.25
C LEU A 101 -15.36 -3.44 -7.89
N SER A 102 -15.19 -2.65 -6.83
CA SER A 102 -15.58 -3.03 -5.47
C SER A 102 -17.09 -3.20 -5.33
N ILE A 103 -17.90 -2.35 -5.99
CA ILE A 103 -19.36 -2.49 -5.98
C ILE A 103 -19.79 -3.83 -6.58
N PHE A 104 -19.19 -4.26 -7.69
CA PHE A 104 -19.49 -5.56 -8.29
C PHE A 104 -19.21 -6.72 -7.32
N VAL A 105 -18.07 -6.67 -6.62
CA VAL A 105 -17.69 -7.70 -5.63
C VAL A 105 -18.62 -7.69 -4.42
N VAL A 106 -18.96 -6.51 -3.89
CA VAL A 106 -19.86 -6.39 -2.72
C VAL A 106 -21.28 -6.83 -3.08
N MET A 107 -21.78 -6.48 -4.27
CA MET A 107 -23.07 -6.98 -4.76
C MET A 107 -23.07 -8.50 -4.89
N TRP A 108 -22.01 -9.08 -5.47
CA TRP A 108 -21.88 -10.54 -5.55
C TRP A 108 -21.85 -11.18 -4.16
N ALA A 109 -21.13 -10.58 -3.21
CA ALA A 109 -21.02 -11.08 -1.85
C ALA A 109 -22.37 -11.07 -1.12
N TYR A 110 -23.22 -10.06 -1.35
CA TYR A 110 -24.55 -9.96 -0.73
C TYR A 110 -25.45 -11.17 -1.05
N PHE A 111 -25.35 -11.73 -2.26
CA PHE A 111 -26.19 -12.87 -2.66
C PHE A 111 -25.60 -14.24 -2.30
N ASN A 112 -24.28 -14.34 -2.14
CA ASN A 112 -23.58 -15.63 -2.06
C ASN A 112 -22.94 -15.93 -0.71
N THR A 113 -22.95 -14.97 0.23
CA THR A 113 -22.17 -15.07 1.48
C THR A 113 -23.07 -15.03 2.71
N SER A 114 -22.58 -15.62 3.82
CA SER A 114 -23.18 -15.46 5.14
C SER A 114 -23.19 -13.99 5.59
N PHE A 115 -24.04 -13.66 6.56
CA PHE A 115 -24.14 -12.31 7.12
C PHE A 115 -22.78 -11.80 7.63
N THR A 116 -22.02 -12.64 8.33
CA THR A 116 -20.68 -12.30 8.84
C THR A 116 -19.67 -12.06 7.72
N GLY A 117 -19.65 -12.94 6.70
CA GLY A 117 -18.73 -12.79 5.57
C GLY A 117 -19.01 -11.53 4.75
N PHE A 118 -20.28 -11.12 4.62
CA PHE A 118 -20.63 -9.86 3.98
C PHE A 118 -20.06 -8.63 4.71
N PHE A 119 -20.11 -8.60 6.05
CA PHE A 119 -19.50 -7.52 6.83
C PHE A 119 -17.99 -7.49 6.68
N PHE A 120 -17.32 -8.64 6.66
CA PHE A 120 -15.88 -8.71 6.45
C PHE A 120 -15.49 -8.21 5.06
N ILE A 121 -16.17 -8.68 4.01
CA ILE A 121 -15.92 -8.21 2.63
C ILE A 121 -16.14 -6.70 2.53
N SER A 122 -17.24 -6.18 3.07
CA SER A 122 -17.52 -4.73 3.04
C SER A 122 -16.48 -3.91 3.81
N SER A 123 -16.06 -4.39 4.99
CA SER A 123 -15.03 -3.73 5.80
C SER A 123 -13.67 -3.74 5.11
N THR A 124 -13.28 -4.87 4.50
CA THR A 124 -12.04 -4.97 3.73
C THR A 124 -12.07 -4.09 2.48
N ALA A 125 -13.22 -3.95 1.81
CA ALA A 125 -13.38 -3.04 0.67
C ALA A 125 -13.00 -1.59 1.02
N ILE A 126 -13.47 -1.12 2.18
CA ILE A 126 -13.18 0.22 2.70
C ILE A 126 -11.70 0.33 3.09
N ALA A 127 -11.15 -0.67 3.76
CA ALA A 127 -9.73 -0.66 4.15
C ALA A 127 -8.81 -0.57 2.92
N TYR A 128 -9.05 -1.38 1.89
CA TYR A 128 -8.23 -1.40 0.69
C TYR A 128 -8.41 -0.15 -0.19
N TYR A 129 -9.53 0.57 -0.09
CA TYR A 129 -9.75 1.85 -0.77
C TYR A 129 -8.71 2.91 -0.37
N PHE A 130 -8.46 3.08 0.93
CA PHE A 130 -7.44 4.03 1.38
C PHE A 130 -6.05 3.66 0.87
N THR A 131 -5.74 2.37 0.89
CA THR A 131 -4.44 1.90 0.38
C THR A 131 -4.33 1.98 -1.14
N SER A 132 -5.44 2.00 -1.89
CA SER A 132 -5.41 2.07 -3.36
C SER A 132 -5.15 3.49 -3.84
N ILE A 133 -5.72 4.48 -3.16
CA ILE A 133 -5.56 5.90 -3.50
C ILE A 133 -4.22 6.47 -3.03
N ASP A 134 -3.59 5.87 -2.03
CA ASP A 134 -2.32 6.35 -1.50
C ASP A 134 -1.15 6.20 -2.50
N LEU A 135 -1.01 7.19 -3.38
CA LEU A 135 0.11 7.39 -4.30
C LEU A 135 1.14 8.39 -3.74
N THR A 136 0.95 8.87 -2.51
CA THR A 136 1.82 9.90 -1.91
C THR A 136 3.20 9.36 -1.54
N ASN A 137 3.29 8.06 -1.22
CA ASN A 137 4.57 7.40 -0.94
C ASN A 137 5.51 7.51 -2.14
N SER A 138 5.00 7.28 -3.35
CA SER A 138 5.76 7.39 -4.61
C SER A 138 6.30 8.80 -4.87
N PHE A 139 5.64 9.84 -4.33
CA PHE A 139 6.14 11.23 -4.39
C PHE A 139 7.43 11.39 -3.57
N TYR A 140 7.39 11.01 -2.29
CA TYR A 140 8.52 11.18 -1.37
C TYR A 140 9.71 10.31 -1.76
N GLU A 141 9.44 9.10 -2.27
CA GLU A 141 10.46 8.23 -2.84
C GLU A 141 11.14 8.89 -4.05
N GLY A 142 10.36 9.49 -4.95
CA GLY A 142 10.85 10.16 -6.16
C GLY A 142 11.68 11.42 -5.88
N GLN A 143 11.40 12.14 -4.79
CA GLN A 143 12.15 13.34 -4.38
C GLN A 143 13.37 13.06 -3.48
N LEU A 144 13.73 11.80 -3.23
CA LEU A 144 14.81 11.40 -2.31
C LEU A 144 14.57 11.84 -0.85
N LEU A 145 13.30 11.96 -0.45
CA LEU A 145 12.86 12.36 0.88
C LEU A 145 12.18 11.20 1.64
N SER A 146 12.50 9.94 1.28
CA SER A 146 11.84 8.74 1.80
C SER A 146 11.87 8.65 3.33
N LYS A 147 12.88 9.24 3.99
CA LYS A 147 13.01 9.28 5.46
C LYS A 147 11.74 9.70 6.20
N PHE A 148 10.97 10.64 5.65
CA PHE A 148 9.74 11.12 6.30
C PHE A 148 8.62 10.09 6.20
N ASN A 149 8.48 9.46 5.03
CA ASN A 149 7.55 8.37 4.82
C ASN A 149 7.87 7.17 5.72
N VAL A 150 9.16 6.80 5.79
CA VAL A 150 9.66 5.69 6.60
C VAL A 150 9.32 5.90 8.08
N LEU A 151 9.53 7.11 8.61
CA LEU A 151 9.19 7.43 10.00
C LEU A 151 7.68 7.35 10.24
N ALA A 152 6.86 7.88 9.34
CA ALA A 152 5.41 7.82 9.47
C ALA A 152 4.91 6.36 9.48
N ASN A 153 5.42 5.51 8.58
CA ASN A 153 5.01 4.11 8.49
C ASN A 153 5.49 3.29 9.71
N ILE A 154 6.70 3.53 10.21
CA ILE A 154 7.20 2.88 11.43
C ILE A 154 6.37 3.29 12.65
N ILE A 155 6.08 4.59 12.82
CA ILE A 155 5.26 5.08 13.94
C ILE A 155 3.84 4.50 13.85
N GLY A 156 3.25 4.48 12.66
CA GLY A 156 1.94 3.88 12.43
C GLY A 156 1.91 2.40 12.84
N LEU A 157 2.95 1.64 12.48
CA LEU A 157 3.08 0.23 12.85
C LEU A 157 3.20 0.02 14.37
N PHE A 158 3.85 0.93 15.10
CA PHE A 158 3.96 0.83 16.57
C PHE A 158 2.65 1.14 17.29
N ILE A 159 1.76 1.93 16.69
CA ILE A 159 0.46 2.31 17.27
C ILE A 159 -0.62 1.28 16.94
N ALA A 160 -0.53 0.64 15.76
CA ALA A 160 -1.49 -0.34 15.26
C ALA A 160 -1.50 -1.64 16.08
#